data_AF-A0A530QPP1-F1
#
_entry.id   AF-A0A530QPP1-F1
#
_cell.length_a   1.000
_cell.length_b   1.000
_cell.length_c   1.000
_cell.angle_alpha   90.00
_cell.angle_beta   90.00
_cell.angle_gamma   90.00
#
_symmetry.space_group_name_H-M   'P 1'
#
loop_
_entity.id
_entity.type
_entity.pdbx_description
1 polymer ?
#
loop_
_entity_poly.entity_id
_entity_poly.type
_entity_poly.pdbx_seq_one_letter_code
_entity_poly.pdbx_strand_id
1 'polypeptide(L)' 'MKSELVTPTHLARKAVVYIRQSTPHQVATNQESLRLQYALRQRARELGWHEAD' A
#
# COMPACT_ATOMS: atom_id res chain seq x y z
N MET A 1 -8.04 10.92 -3.49
CA MET A 1 -7.47 12.17 -2.95
C MET A 1 -6.07 12.31 -3.53
N LYS A 2 -5.74 13.39 -4.23
CA LYS A 2 -4.38 13.58 -4.77
C LYS A 2 -3.44 13.94 -3.62
N SER A 3 -2.30 13.25 -3.53
CA SER A 3 -1.26 13.55 -2.54
C SER A 3 -0.27 14.54 -3.14
N GLU A 4 0.10 15.59 -2.40
CA GLU A 4 1.11 16.56 -2.83
C GLU A 4 2.52 15.94 -2.93
N LEU A 5 2.74 14.78 -2.31
CA LEU A 5 4.01 14.04 -2.37
C LEU A 5 4.10 13.11 -3.60
N VAL A 6 2.97 12.82 -4.25
CA VAL A 6 2.91 11.95 -5.44
C VAL A 6 2.83 12.81 -6.68
N THR A 7 3.96 12.92 -7.39
CA THR A 7 4.08 13.69 -8.63
C THR A 7 3.85 12.80 -9.85
N PRO A 8 3.59 13.37 -11.04
CA PRO A 8 3.49 12.60 -12.29
C PRO A 8 4.71 11.72 -12.57
N THR A 9 5.92 12.17 -12.21
CA THR A 9 7.17 11.40 -12.35
C THR A 9 7.17 10.13 -11.49
N HIS A 10 6.52 10.15 -10.32
CA HIS A 10 6.35 8.94 -9.50
C HIS A 10 5.35 7.96 -10.14
N LEU A 11 4.24 8.47 -10.70
CA LEU A 11 3.21 7.65 -11.36
C LEU A 11 3.70 7.00 -12.66
N ALA A 12 4.71 7.58 -13.31
CA ALA A 12 5.36 6.98 -14.48
C ALA A 12 6.19 5.72 -14.15
N ARG A 13 6.40 5.41 -12.86
CA ARG A 13 7.10 4.21 -12.38
C ARG A 13 6.12 3.23 -11.76
N LYS A 14 6.51 1.95 -11.71
CA LYS A 14 5.73 0.92 -10.99
C LYS A 14 5.75 1.21 -9.49
N ALA A 15 4.58 1.14 -8.85
CA ALA A 15 4.49 1.05 -7.40
C ALA A 15 4.77 -0.39 -6.95
N VAL A 16 5.60 -0.56 -5.92
CA VAL A 16 5.90 -1.86 -5.32
C VAL A 16 5.44 -1.82 -3.87
N VAL A 17 4.54 -2.74 -3.50
CA VAL A 17 4.06 -2.89 -2.12
C VAL A 17 4.81 -4.04 -1.47
N TYR A 18 5.60 -3.72 -0.44
CA TYR A 18 6.25 -4.71 0.41
C TYR A 18 5.45 -4.86 1.70
N ILE A 19 4.97 -6.08 1.97
CA ILE A 19 4.26 -6.41 3.22
C ILE A 19 5.27 -7.09 4.15
N ARG A 20 5.39 -6.59 5.38
CA ARG A 20 6.27 -7.21 6.38
C ARG A 20 5.61 -8.45 6.97
N GLN A 21 6.40 -9.49 7.19
CA GLN A 21 5.94 -10.65 7.95
C GLN A 21 5.91 -10.30 9.45
N SER A 22 4.74 -10.36 10.07
CA SER A 22 4.58 -10.22 11.52
C SER A 22 4.60 -11.59 12.20
N THR A 23 4.97 -11.66 13.47
CA THR A 23 4.93 -12.94 14.22
C THR A 23 3.47 -13.39 14.43
N PRO A 24 3.21 -14.70 14.67
CA PRO A 24 1.85 -15.20 14.85
C PRO A 24 1.07 -14.47 15.94
N HIS A 25 1.72 -14.18 17.08
CA HIS A 25 1.11 -13.40 18.17
C HIS A 25 0.71 -11.99 17.70
N GLN A 26 1.60 -11.30 16.98
CA GLN A 26 1.31 -9.96 16.47
C GLN A 26 0.18 -9.95 15.43
N VAL A 27 0.06 -11.00 14.61
CA VAL A 27 -1.05 -11.13 13.66
C VAL A 27 -2.39 -11.24 14.41
N ALA A 28 -2.44 -12.00 15.51
CA ALA A 28 -3.65 -12.17 16.31
C ALA A 28 -4.07 -10.88 17.03
N THR A 29 -3.10 -10.12 17.56
CA THR A 29 -3.37 -8.94 18.39
C THR A 29 -3.48 -7.64 17.61
N ASN A 30 -2.77 -7.48 16.48
CA ASN A 30 -2.63 -6.20 15.77
C ASN A 30 -3.45 -6.17 14.47
N GLN A 31 -4.74 -6.48 14.57
CA GLN A 31 -5.63 -6.66 13.41
C GLN A 31 -5.78 -5.40 12.55
N GLU A 32 -5.72 -4.21 13.15
CA GLU A 32 -5.78 -2.95 12.42
C GLU A 32 -4.54 -2.75 11.54
N SER A 33 -3.34 -2.98 12.09
CA SER A 33 -2.09 -2.96 11.32
C SER A 33 -2.08 -3.98 10.19
N LEU A 34 -2.70 -5.15 10.39
CA LEU A 34 -2.86 -6.16 9.34
C LEU A 34 -3.77 -5.64 8.22
N ARG A 35 -4.95 -5.10 8.57
CA ARG A 35 -5.90 -4.53 7.61
C ARG A 35 -5.26 -3.41 6.79
N LEU A 36 -4.53 -2.49 7.44
CA LEU A 36 -3.87 -1.38 6.77
C LEU A 36 -2.79 -1.85 5.80
N GLN A 37 -2.01 -2.88 6.16
CA GLN A 37 -1.00 -3.45 5.27
C GLN A 37 -1.62 -4.03 3.99
N TYR A 38 -2.74 -4.74 4.10
CA TYR A 38 -3.45 -5.25 2.93
C TYR A 38 -4.16 -4.14 2.13
N ALA A 39 -4.55 -3.04 2.78
CA ALA A 39 -5.15 -1.88 2.11
C ALA A 39 -4.14 -1.05 1.29
N LEU A 40 -2.83 -1.27 1.41
CA LEU A 40 -1.81 -0.52 0.67
C LEU A 40 -1.96 -0.61 -0.86
N ARG A 41 -2.43 -1.76 -1.37
CA ARG A 41 -2.74 -1.89 -2.81
C ARG A 41 -3.84 -0.92 -3.24
N GLN A 42 -4.94 -0.86 -2.49
CA GLN A 42 -6.03 0.05 -2.79
C GLN A 42 -5.58 1.51 -2.64
N ARG A 43 -4.74 1.78 -1.63
CA ARG A 43 -4.16 3.11 -1.44
C ARG A 43 -3.31 3.55 -2.63
N ALA A 44 -2.51 2.66 -3.22
CA ALA A 44 -1.75 2.98 -4.43
C ALA A 44 -2.68 3.36 -5.60
N ARG A 45 -3.82 2.67 -5.75
CA ARG A 45 -4.82 3.00 -6.77
C ARG A 45 -5.44 4.37 -6.56
N GLU A 46 -5.81 4.69 -5.32
CA GLU A 46 -6.33 6.02 -4.96
C GLU A 46 -5.35 7.17 -5.21
N LEU A 47 -4.05 6.87 -5.17
CA LEU A 47 -2.97 7.81 -5.45
C LEU A 47 -2.66 7.95 -6.95
N GLY A 48 -3.19 7.06 -7.79
CA GLY A 48 -3.10 7.15 -9.26
C GLY A 48 -2.31 6.04 -9.95
N TRP A 49 -1.81 5.03 -9.24
CA TRP A 49 -1.20 3.86 -9.88
C TRP A 49 -2.25 2.90 -10.42
N HIS A 50 -1.98 2.34 -11.59
CA HIS A 50 -2.85 1.34 -12.21
C HIS A 50 -2.48 -0.09 -11.77
N GLU A 51 -3.40 -1.02 -12.01
CA GLU A 51 -3.12 -2.44 -11.81
C GLU A 51 -2.03 -2.88 -12.78
N ALA A 52 -1.12 -3.76 -12.34
CA ALA A 52 -0.13 -4.33 -13.24
C ALA A 52 -0.83 -5.35 -14.13
N ASP A 53 -0.57 -5.28 -15.45
CA ASP A 53 -0.93 -6.32 -16.41
C ASP A 53 -0.21 -7.65 -16.12
#